data_AF-A0A7K9P185-F1
#
_entry.id   AF-A0A7K9P185-F1
#
_cell.length_a   1.000
_cell.length_b   1.000
_cell.length_c   1.000
_cell.angle_alpha   90.00
_cell.angle_beta   90.00
_cell.angle_gamma   90.00
#
_symmetry.space_group_name_H-M   'P 1'
#
loop_
_entity.id
_entity.type
_entity.pdbx_description
1 polymer ?
#
loop_
_entity_poly.entity_id
_entity_poly.type
_entity_poly.pdbx_seq_one_letter_code
_entity_poly.pdbx_strand_id
1 'polypeptide(L)'
;SCRGSGFTLEGYSIRWYRQAAGLELVSLISYSGSVKKYGAAVEGRAAASRDSYHSQSSLVLWALHPSDSARYFCTIHTGTGNPAE
;
A
#
# COMPACT_ATOMS: atom_id res chain seq x y z
N SER A 1 -8.36 -1.60 4.68
CA SER A 1 -7.95 -2.54 3.62
C SER A 1 -8.29 -1.92 2.27
N CYS A 2 -7.77 -2.48 1.18
CA CYS A 2 -7.96 -2.02 -0.18
C CYS A 2 -8.20 -3.23 -1.07
N ARG A 3 -9.26 -3.22 -1.89
CA ARG A 3 -9.61 -4.32 -2.79
C ARG A 3 -9.64 -3.77 -4.22
N GLY A 4 -8.90 -4.41 -5.13
CA GLY A 4 -9.03 -4.16 -6.56
C GLY A 4 -10.38 -4.68 -7.07
N SER A 5 -10.98 -3.96 -8.02
CA SER A 5 -12.25 -4.34 -8.65
C SER A 5 -12.00 -4.59 -10.13
N GLY A 6 -12.48 -5.71 -10.66
CA GLY A 6 -12.36 -6.05 -12.08
C GLY A 6 -11.01 -6.61 -12.54
N PHE A 7 -10.03 -6.79 -11.65
CA PHE A 7 -8.71 -7.34 -11.99
C PHE A 7 -8.04 -8.07 -10.83
N THR A 8 -7.05 -8.92 -11.15
CA THR A 8 -6.14 -9.53 -10.16
C THR A 8 -5.01 -8.56 -9.84
N LEU A 9 -4.60 -8.50 -8.58
CA LEU A 9 -3.40 -7.71 -8.21
C LEU A 9 -2.12 -8.34 -8.75
N GLU A 10 -2.19 -9.56 -9.31
CA GLU A 10 -1.07 -10.34 -9.83
C GLU A 10 -0.20 -9.54 -10.80
N GLY A 11 1.12 -9.62 -10.64
CA GLY A 11 2.07 -8.84 -11.45
C GLY A 11 2.23 -7.36 -11.07
N TYR A 12 1.37 -6.78 -10.22
CA TYR A 12 1.49 -5.38 -9.80
C TYR A 12 2.21 -5.23 -8.46
N SER A 13 3.04 -4.20 -8.30
CA SER A 13 3.45 -3.81 -6.94
C SER A 13 2.36 -2.95 -6.30
N ILE A 14 2.19 -3.08 -4.99
CA ILE A 14 1.20 -2.33 -4.22
C ILE A 14 1.92 -1.31 -3.37
N ARG A 15 1.45 -0.07 -3.41
CA ARG A 15 1.96 1.01 -2.56
C ARG A 15 0.83 1.55 -1.72
N TRP A 16 1.15 1.83 -0.46
CA TRP A 16 0.30 2.58 0.44
C TRP A 16 0.88 3.97 0.61
N TYR A 17 0.02 4.97 0.48
CA TYR A 17 0.34 6.38 0.70
C TYR A 17 -0.56 6.96 1.78
N ARG A 18 -0.09 8.02 2.42
CA ARG A 18 -0.93 8.87 3.27
C ARG A 18 -0.82 10.33 2.84
N GLN A 19 -1.91 11.07 2.95
CA GLN A 19 -1.99 12.50 2.68
C GLN A 19 -2.47 13.23 3.94
N ALA A 20 -1.57 14.01 4.53
CA ALA A 20 -1.86 15.00 5.56
C ALA A 20 -1.56 16.40 5.02
N ALA A 21 -0.44 17.01 5.41
CA ALA A 21 0.08 18.24 4.80
C ALA A 21 0.83 18.00 3.47
N GLY A 22 1.13 16.74 3.15
CA GLY A 22 1.78 16.30 1.93
C GLY A 22 1.52 14.81 1.69
N LEU A 23 1.92 14.32 0.51
CA LEU A 23 1.81 12.90 0.15
C LEU A 23 3.06 12.15 0.60
N GLU A 24 2.91 11.12 1.42
CA GLU A 24 4.01 10.33 1.97
C GLU A 24 3.80 8.83 1.69
N LEU A 25 4.88 8.14 1.32
CA LEU A 25 4.86 6.68 1.17
C LEU A 25 4.82 6.02 2.55
N VAL A 26 3.86 5.13 2.75
CA VAL A 26 3.66 4.37 3.99
C VAL A 26 4.26 2.97 3.86
N SER A 27 4.00 2.30 2.74
CA SER A 27 4.60 1.00 2.46
C SER A 27 4.64 0.68 0.97
N LEU A 28 5.56 -0.21 0.59
CA LEU A 28 5.64 -0.80 -0.73
C LEU A 28 5.73 -2.32 -0.58
N ILE A 29 4.88 -3.04 -1.29
CA ILE A 29 4.93 -4.49 -1.44
C ILE A 29 5.19 -4.78 -2.92
N SER A 30 6.29 -5.45 -3.22
CA SER A 30 6.58 -5.95 -4.59
C SER A 30 5.51 -6.90 -5.10
N TYR A 31 5.46 -7.12 -6.43
CA TYR A 31 4.47 -8.02 -7.04
C TYR A 31 4.57 -9.46 -6.52
N SER A 32 5.79 -9.94 -6.22
CA SER A 32 6.06 -11.25 -5.63
C SER A 32 5.73 -11.31 -4.15
N GLY A 33 5.46 -10.17 -3.50
CA GLY A 33 5.27 -10.07 -2.05
C GLY A 33 6.53 -10.24 -1.21
N SER A 34 7.66 -10.63 -1.81
CA SER A 34 8.92 -10.94 -1.12
C SER A 34 9.63 -9.70 -0.60
N VAL A 35 9.55 -8.58 -1.33
CA VAL A 35 10.08 -7.29 -0.87
C VAL A 35 8.94 -6.48 -0.27
N LYS A 36 9.14 -6.07 0.99
CA LYS A 36 8.31 -5.10 1.71
C LYS A 36 9.21 -4.00 2.26
N LYS A 37 8.82 -2.74 2.02
CA LYS A 37 9.49 -1.55 2.56
C LYS A 37 8.45 -0.67 3.23
N TYR A 38 8.84 0.01 4.30
CA TYR A 38 7.98 0.95 5.02
C TYR A 38 8.56 2.36 4.95
N GLY A 39 7.68 3.35 5.10
CA GLY A 39 8.09 4.75 5.21
C GLY A 39 8.66 5.01 6.60
N ALA A 40 9.66 5.90 6.68
CA ALA A 40 10.35 6.21 7.93
C ALA A 40 9.41 6.62 9.07
N ALA A 41 8.31 7.32 8.75
CA ALA A 41 7.34 7.75 9.76
C ALA A 41 6.60 6.59 10.45
N VAL A 42 6.51 5.42 9.81
CA VAL A 42 5.76 4.25 10.30
C VAL A 42 6.64 3.00 10.43
N GLU A 43 7.95 3.14 10.28
CA GLU A 43 8.91 2.05 10.40
C GLU A 43 8.78 1.37 11.78
N GLY A 44 8.74 0.04 11.82
CA GLY A 44 8.52 -0.72 13.05
C GLY A 44 7.11 -0.60 13.66
N ARG A 45 6.19 0.15 13.04
CA ARG A 45 4.80 0.34 13.48
C ARG A 45 3.75 -0.05 12.45
N ALA A 46 4.19 -0.43 11.25
CA ALA A 46 3.33 -0.82 10.14
C ALA A 46 3.58 -2.27 9.71
N ALA A 47 2.49 -2.96 9.37
CA ALA A 47 2.53 -4.23 8.64
C ALA A 47 1.62 -4.13 7.42
N ALA A 48 2.20 -4.32 6.25
CA ALA A 48 1.47 -4.37 5.00
C ALA A 48 1.42 -5.81 4.48
N SER A 49 0.24 -6.23 4.03
CA SER A 49 0.00 -7.54 3.45
C SER A 49 -0.78 -7.43 2.15
N ARG A 50 -0.73 -8.52 1.40
CA ARG A 50 -1.37 -8.66 0.10
C ARG A 50 -1.89 -10.08 -0.01
N ASP A 51 -3.10 -10.17 -0.53
CA ASP A 51 -3.76 -11.39 -0.97
C ASP A 51 -4.04 -11.24 -2.47
N SER A 52 -3.20 -11.89 -3.29
CA SER A 52 -3.34 -11.84 -4.74
C SER A 52 -4.60 -12.54 -5.22
N TYR A 53 -5.04 -13.59 -4.53
CA TYR A 53 -6.20 -14.40 -4.91
C TYR A 53 -7.50 -13.60 -4.73
N HIS A 54 -7.61 -12.86 -3.62
CA HIS A 54 -8.76 -12.00 -3.35
C HIS A 54 -8.59 -10.56 -3.83
N SER A 55 -7.55 -10.27 -4.63
CA SER A 55 -7.20 -8.92 -5.08
C SER A 55 -7.24 -7.89 -3.95
N GLN A 56 -6.74 -8.25 -2.77
CA GLN A 56 -6.83 -7.42 -1.58
C GLN A 56 -5.44 -7.08 -1.02
N SER A 57 -5.30 -5.86 -0.49
CA SER A 57 -4.17 -5.47 0.34
C SER A 57 -4.68 -4.91 1.66
N SER A 58 -3.91 -5.15 2.71
CA SER A 58 -4.18 -4.64 4.04
C SER A 58 -2.97 -3.92 4.58
N LEU A 59 -3.24 -2.84 5.29
CA LEU A 59 -2.27 -2.08 6.07
C LEU A 59 -2.76 -2.09 7.51
N VAL A 60 -1.92 -2.58 8.41
CA VAL A 60 -2.12 -2.52 9.85
C VAL A 60 -1.09 -1.55 10.41
N LEU A 61 -1.53 -0.61 11.24
CA LEU A 61 -0.69 0.30 11.99
C LEU A 61 -0.96 0.08 13.48
N TRP A 62 0.09 -0.01 14.29
CA TRP A 62 -0.01 -0.07 15.74
C TRP A 62 0.73 1.09 16.39
N ALA A 63 0.46 1.33 17.69
CA ALA A 63 1.00 2.46 18.44
C ALA A 63 0.80 3.79 17.68
N LEU A 64 -0.46 4.11 17.38
CA LEU A 64 -0.83 5.29 16.60
C LEU A 64 -0.45 6.58 17.33
N HIS A 65 0.13 7.52 16.60
CA HIS A 65 0.39 8.89 17.06
C HIS A 65 -0.57 9.88 16.40
N PRO A 66 -0.79 11.07 16.97
CA PRO A 66 -1.60 12.11 16.33
C PRO A 66 -1.15 12.47 14.90
N SER A 67 0.15 12.36 14.62
CA SER A 67 0.73 12.58 13.28
C SER A 67 0.38 11.51 12.25
N ASP A 68 -0.19 10.38 12.67
CA ASP A 68 -0.67 9.34 11.76
C ASP A 68 -2.08 9.63 11.22
N SER A 69 -2.75 10.68 11.71
CA SER A 69 -4.06 11.11 11.20
C SER A 69 -3.92 11.71 9.80
N ALA A 70 -4.36 10.96 8.79
CA ALA A 70 -4.22 11.29 7.38
C ALA A 70 -5.25 10.53 6.54
N ARG A 71 -5.43 10.94 5.29
CA ARG A 71 -6.12 10.10 4.29
C ARG A 71 -5.16 9.04 3.78
N TYR A 72 -5.57 7.77 3.81
CA TYR A 72 -4.75 6.66 3.35
C TYR A 72 -5.24 6.17 1.99
N PHE A 73 -4.30 5.96 1.08
CA PHE A 73 -4.55 5.50 -0.29
C PHE A 73 -3.74 4.25 -0.58
N CYS A 74 -4.34 3.33 -1.31
CA CYS A 74 -3.64 2.23 -1.95
C CYS A 74 -3.54 2.52 -3.45
N THR A 75 -2.41 2.18 -4.04
CA THR A 75 -2.21 2.30 -5.48
C THR A 75 -1.51 1.05 -5.98
N ILE A 76 -1.90 0.57 -7.15
CA ILE A 76 -1.08 -0.38 -7.90
C ILE A 76 -0.10 0.39 -8.78
N HIS A 77 1.11 -0.13 -8.92
CA HIS A 77 2.06 0.39 -9.89
C HIS A 77 2.21 -0.62 -11.02
N THR A 78 1.68 -0.25 -12.18
CA THR A 78 1.80 -0.94 -13.46
C THR A 78 3.21 -0.65 -14.01
N GLY A 79 3.99 -1.69 -14.34
CA GLY A 79 5.33 -1.51 -14.95
C GLY A 79 5.26 -0.87 -16.35
N THR A 80 4.07 -0.87 -16.94
CA THR A 80 3.70 -0.19 -18.18
C THR A 80 2.83 1.00 -17.80
N GLY A 81 3.14 2.20 -18.31
CA GLY A 81 2.43 3.46 -18.00
C GLY A 81 0.98 3.53 -18.50
N ASN A 82 0.28 2.40 -18.60
CA ASN A 82 -1.12 2.36 -18.93
C ASN A 82 -1.92 2.40 -17.62
N PRO A 83 -2.74 3.44 -17.39
CA PRO A 83 -3.66 3.45 -16.27
C PRO A 83 -4.58 2.23 -16.37
N ALA A 84 -4.93 1.66 -15.22
CA ALA A 84 -6.02 0.70 -15.15
C ALA A 84 -7.29 1.40 -15.64
N GLU A 85 -7.87 0.88 -16.73
CA GLU A 85 -9.19 1.26 -17.24
C GLU A 85 -10.29 0.86 -16.23
#